data_AF-A0A0A9XC24-F1
#
_entry.id   AF-A0A0A9XC24-F1
#
_cell.length_a   1.000
_cell.length_b   1.000
_cell.length_c   1.000
_cell.angle_alpha   90.00
_cell.angle_beta   90.00
_cell.angle_gamma   90.00
#
_symmetry.space_group_name_H-M   'P 1'
#
loop_
_entity.id
_entity.type
_entity.pdbx_description
1 polymer ?
#
loop_
_entity_poly.entity_id
_entity_poly.type
_entity_poly.pdbx_seq_one_letter_code
_entity_poly.pdbx_strand_id
1 'polypeptide(L)'
;MNPSTSQPEDATSTSTQPVELQASSAQFDKYRKPDGSIDYDYFYNNSSEGNMQLECTIVRHMLAQIKIGMDLGKITLPTFILERRSLLEMYADHFSHPQLFAAISDGRTSHDRMMAALKW
;
A
#
# COMPACT_ATOMS: atom_id res chain seq x y z
N MET A 1 -51.14 -15.75 39.61
CA MET A 1 -51.79 -14.44 39.80
C MET A 1 -50.68 -13.42 40.06
N ASN A 2 -50.35 -12.57 39.08
CA ASN A 2 -49.51 -11.37 39.27
C ASN A 2 -50.40 -10.20 39.76
N PRO A 3 -49.87 -9.10 40.33
CA PRO A 3 -49.54 -7.93 39.48
C PRO A 3 -48.46 -6.90 39.98
N SER A 4 -47.84 -6.19 39.01
CA SER A 4 -47.47 -4.73 38.95
C SER A 4 -46.32 -4.13 39.82
N THR A 5 -45.40 -3.21 39.41
CA THR A 5 -45.02 -2.43 38.19
C THR A 5 -43.72 -1.61 38.46
N SER A 6 -42.96 -1.20 37.40
CA SER A 6 -41.96 -0.08 37.27
C SER A 6 -40.50 -0.38 37.65
N GLN A 7 -39.40 0.00 36.98
CA GLN A 7 -38.99 0.59 35.67
C GLN A 7 -37.43 0.36 35.53
N PRO A 8 -36.67 0.88 34.52
CA PRO A 8 -35.51 0.18 33.91
C PRO A 8 -34.13 0.50 34.53
N GLU A 9 -33.18 -0.43 34.40
CA GLU A 9 -31.79 -0.25 34.85
C GLU A 9 -30.75 -0.82 33.85
N ASP A 10 -30.10 0.15 33.20
CA ASP A 10 -28.67 0.37 32.92
C ASP A 10 -27.76 -0.68 32.21
N ALA A 11 -26.81 -0.08 31.49
CA ALA A 11 -25.67 -0.53 30.68
C ALA A 11 -25.08 -1.94 30.97
N THR A 12 -24.46 -2.66 30.03
CA THR A 12 -23.35 -2.23 29.15
C THR A 12 -23.19 -3.23 28.00
N SER A 13 -23.24 -2.73 26.77
CA SER A 13 -22.88 -3.46 25.55
C SER A 13 -21.35 -3.52 25.39
N THR A 14 -20.74 -4.67 25.68
CA THR A 14 -19.35 -4.94 25.27
C THR A 14 -19.36 -5.45 23.83
N SER A 15 -19.30 -4.52 22.88
CA SER A 15 -18.93 -4.82 21.49
C SER A 15 -17.41 -4.67 21.37
N THR A 16 -16.71 -5.81 21.41
CA THR A 16 -15.28 -5.88 21.10
C THR A 16 -15.10 -5.63 19.60
N GLN A 17 -14.65 -4.44 19.23
CA GLN A 17 -14.09 -4.15 17.90
C GLN A 17 -12.57 -3.95 17.99
N PRO A 18 -11.80 -4.36 16.95
CA PRO A 18 -10.35 -4.50 17.01
C PRO A 18 -9.64 -3.14 16.95
N VAL A 19 -8.74 -2.89 17.90
CA VAL A 19 -8.06 -1.59 18.15
C VAL A 19 -6.87 -1.32 17.20
N GLU A 20 -6.57 -2.20 16.25
CA GLU A 20 -5.26 -2.17 15.56
C GLU A 20 -5.20 -1.38 14.23
N LEU A 21 -6.32 -0.82 13.75
CA LEU A 21 -6.35 -0.01 12.52
C LEU A 21 -6.40 1.52 12.75
N GLN A 22 -6.67 1.98 13.98
CA GLN A 22 -6.91 3.40 14.27
C GLN A 22 -5.66 4.19 14.66
N ALA A 23 -4.57 3.53 15.06
CA ALA A 23 -3.34 4.24 15.45
C ALA A 23 -2.67 4.98 14.27
N SER A 24 -2.96 4.57 13.03
CA SER A 24 -2.39 5.20 11.84
C SER A 24 -3.05 6.55 11.51
N SER A 25 -4.37 6.70 11.69
CA SER A 25 -5.12 7.88 11.22
C SER A 25 -4.78 9.17 11.96
N ALA A 26 -4.49 9.10 13.27
CA ALA A 26 -4.25 10.29 14.11
C ALA A 26 -2.95 11.04 13.76
N GLN A 27 -1.97 10.38 13.13
CA GLN A 27 -0.76 11.04 12.66
C GLN A 27 -0.93 11.73 11.30
N PHE A 28 -1.92 11.30 10.49
CA PHE A 28 -2.18 11.88 9.17
C PHE A 28 -2.94 13.21 9.21
N ASP A 29 -3.63 13.53 10.31
CA ASP A 29 -4.38 14.79 10.44
C ASP A 29 -3.47 16.00 10.63
N LYS A 30 -2.19 15.81 11.00
CA LYS A 30 -1.22 16.91 11.18
C LYS A 30 -0.93 17.68 9.89
N TYR A 31 -1.06 17.04 8.73
CA TYR A 31 -0.77 17.63 7.42
C TYR A 31 -2.03 17.94 6.63
N ARG A 32 -3.21 17.86 7.26
CA ARG A 32 -4.50 18.01 6.61
C ARG A 32 -5.19 19.26 7.11
N LYS A 33 -5.47 20.19 6.19
CA LYS A 33 -6.26 21.38 6.47
C LYS A 33 -7.73 20.98 6.75
N PRO A 34 -8.52 21.84 7.42
CA PRO A 34 -9.94 21.58 7.68
C PRO A 34 -10.77 21.35 6.42
N ASP A 35 -10.31 21.84 5.27
CA ASP A 35 -10.94 21.64 3.95
C ASP A 35 -10.58 20.30 3.29
N GLY A 36 -9.72 19.50 3.94
CA GLY A 36 -9.24 18.22 3.46
C GLY A 36 -8.03 18.27 2.53
N SER A 37 -7.54 19.46 2.16
CA SER A 37 -6.31 19.66 1.39
C SER A 37 -5.05 19.49 2.25
N ILE A 38 -3.90 19.31 1.61
CA ILE A 38 -2.61 19.17 2.29
C ILE A 38 -2.10 20.54 2.74
N ASP A 39 -1.63 20.62 3.98
CA ASP A 39 -0.95 21.80 4.50
C ASP A 39 0.53 21.84 4.12
N TYR A 40 0.79 22.41 2.94
CA TYR A 40 2.15 22.60 2.43
C TYR A 40 3.00 23.52 3.32
N ASP A 41 2.42 24.51 4.00
CA ASP A 41 3.18 25.45 4.83
C ASP A 41 3.68 24.77 6.11
N TYR A 42 2.84 23.94 6.73
CA TYR A 42 3.26 23.10 7.86
C TYR A 42 4.32 22.07 7.46
N PHE A 43 4.17 21.48 6.26
CA PHE A 43 5.13 20.53 5.68
C PHE A 43 6.54 21.13 5.52
N TYR A 44 6.65 22.34 4.96
CA TYR A 44 7.96 23.00 4.77
C TYR A 44 8.61 23.42 6.08
N ASN A 45 7.82 23.85 7.08
CA ASN A 45 8.35 24.32 8.35
C ASN A 45 8.75 23.20 9.33
N ASN A 46 8.27 21.96 9.13
CA ASN A 46 8.53 20.82 10.03
C ASN A 46 9.32 19.68 9.38
N SER A 47 10.04 19.93 8.28
CA SER A 47 10.83 18.93 7.54
C SER A 47 11.99 18.28 8.32
N SER A 48 12.19 18.63 9.60
CA SER A 48 13.24 18.07 10.46
C SER A 48 12.90 16.68 11.02
N GLU A 49 11.62 16.25 10.99
CA GLU A 49 11.20 14.95 11.51
C GLU A 49 11.12 13.91 10.39
N GLY A 50 12.16 13.08 10.27
CA GLY A 50 12.13 11.74 9.67
C GLY A 50 11.42 11.60 8.31
N ASN A 51 12.17 11.82 7.23
CA ASN A 51 11.75 11.81 5.82
C ASN A 51 10.84 10.65 5.36
N MET A 52 10.74 9.51 6.06
CA MET A 52 9.99 8.35 5.59
C MET A 52 8.46 8.47 5.73
N GLN A 53 7.96 9.10 6.81
CA GLN A 53 6.52 9.34 6.97
C GLN A 53 5.98 10.31 5.92
N LEU A 54 6.82 11.23 5.45
CA LEU A 54 6.50 12.21 4.41
C LEU A 54 6.30 11.54 3.05
N GLU A 55 7.21 10.65 2.65
CA GLU A 55 7.10 9.92 1.38
C GLU A 55 5.84 9.06 1.31
N CYS A 56 5.51 8.35 2.40
CA CYS A 56 4.27 7.57 2.48
C CYS A 56 3.01 8.42 2.34
N THR A 57 3.02 9.65 2.86
CA THR A 57 1.88 10.58 2.79
C THR A 57 1.68 11.11 1.37
N ILE A 58 2.77 11.40 0.65
CA ILE A 58 2.74 11.84 -0.74
C ILE A 58 2.20 10.73 -1.65
N VAL A 59 2.71 9.50 -1.50
CA VAL A 59 2.19 8.33 -2.25
C VAL A 59 0.70 8.14 -1.99
N ARG A 60 0.26 8.22 -0.73
CA ARG A 60 -1.14 8.06 -0.36
C ARG A 60 -2.04 9.10 -1.01
N HIS A 61 -1.61 10.36 -1.03
CA HIS A 61 -2.36 11.44 -1.66
C HIS A 61 -2.44 11.27 -3.18
N MET A 62 -1.36 10.85 -3.84
CA MET A 62 -1.38 10.57 -5.28
C MET A 62 -2.32 9.41 -5.62
N LEU A 63 -2.31 8.34 -4.81
CA LEU A 63 -3.25 7.22 -4.95
C LEU A 63 -4.71 7.64 -4.74
N ALA A 64 -4.98 8.57 -3.81
CA ALA A 64 -6.33 9.08 -3.58
C ALA A 64 -6.88 9.91 -4.75
N GLN A 65 -6.01 10.52 -5.55
CA GLN A 65 -6.39 11.22 -6.78
C GLN A 65 -6.70 10.26 -7.94
N ILE A 66 -6.30 8.98 -7.83
CA ILE A 66 -6.50 7.99 -8.87
C ILE A 66 -7.91 7.40 -8.82
N LYS A 67 -8.67 7.62 -9.90
CA LYS A 67 -10.01 7.04 -10.08
C LYS A 67 -9.92 5.67 -10.75
N ILE A 68 -10.91 4.81 -10.48
CA ILE A 68 -11.03 3.51 -11.15
C ILE A 68 -11.08 3.72 -12.67
N GLY A 69 -10.28 2.95 -13.41
CA GLY A 69 -10.18 3.07 -14.88
C GLY A 69 -9.21 4.15 -15.39
N MET A 70 -8.46 4.82 -14.52
CA MET A 70 -7.45 5.79 -14.93
C MET A 70 -6.07 5.14 -15.14
N ASP A 71 -5.38 5.55 -16.20
CA ASP A 71 -4.00 5.14 -16.51
C ASP A 71 -3.00 5.94 -15.68
N LEU A 72 -2.10 5.23 -14.98
CA LEU A 72 -1.03 5.82 -14.17
C LEU A 72 -0.02 6.59 -15.02
N GLY A 73 0.13 6.28 -16.31
CA GLY A 73 1.05 6.97 -17.21
C GLY A 73 0.72 8.44 -17.47
N LYS A 74 -0.51 8.87 -17.15
CA LYS A 74 -0.94 10.28 -17.28
C LYS A 74 -0.60 11.14 -16.06
N ILE A 75 -0.15 10.52 -14.97
CA ILE A 75 0.25 11.21 -13.75
C ILE A 75 1.76 11.15 -13.62
N THR A 76 2.38 12.29 -13.33
CA THR A 76 3.80 12.33 -12.98
C THR A 76 3.99 11.77 -11.59
N LEU A 77 4.61 10.60 -11.48
CA LEU A 77 4.99 10.02 -10.20
C LEU A 77 6.21 10.75 -9.61
N PRO A 78 6.36 10.80 -8.28
CA PRO A 78 7.48 11.48 -7.65
C PRO A 78 8.79 10.77 -7.94
N THR A 79 9.90 11.50 -7.89
CA THR A 79 11.23 10.93 -8.18
C THR A 79 11.74 10.00 -7.07
N PHE A 80 11.24 10.13 -5.84
CA PHE A 80 11.72 9.31 -4.70
C PHE A 80 11.30 7.83 -4.80
N ILE A 81 10.24 7.50 -5.55
CA ILE A 81 9.85 6.10 -5.78
C ILE A 81 10.70 5.43 -6.87
N LEU A 82 11.50 6.21 -7.60
CA LEU A 82 12.31 5.68 -8.69
C LEU A 82 13.53 4.97 -8.10
N GLU A 83 13.71 3.72 -8.51
CA GLU A 83 14.97 3.01 -8.27
C GLU A 83 16.10 3.65 -9.10
N ARG A 84 17.35 3.54 -8.62
CA ARG A 84 18.53 4.02 -9.37
C ARG A 84 18.86 3.19 -10.62
N ARG A 85 18.15 2.08 -10.83
CA ARG A 85 18.34 1.17 -11.96
C ARG A 85 17.35 1.52 -13.06
N SER A 86 17.81 1.43 -14.31
CA SER A 86 16.90 1.60 -15.44
C SER A 86 15.92 0.43 -15.51
N LEU A 87 14.74 0.66 -16.08
CA LEU A 87 13.74 -0.40 -16.31
C LEU A 87 14.36 -1.60 -17.05
N LEU A 88 15.21 -1.36 -18.05
CA LEU A 88 15.87 -2.43 -18.81
C LEU A 88 16.87 -3.22 -17.96
N GLU A 89 17.56 -2.55 -17.04
CA GLU A 89 18.47 -3.19 -16.11
C GLU A 89 17.70 -4.09 -15.13
N MET A 90 16.55 -3.63 -14.63
CA MET A 90 15.62 -4.44 -13.83
C MET A 90 15.10 -5.65 -14.64
N TYR A 91 14.76 -5.47 -15.92
CA TYR A 91 14.37 -6.59 -16.78
C TYR A 91 15.50 -7.62 -16.96
N ALA A 92 16.75 -7.17 -17.02
CA ALA A 92 17.89 -8.07 -17.15
C ALA A 92 18.04 -9.03 -15.95
N ASP A 93 17.54 -8.67 -14.76
CA ASP A 93 17.57 -9.56 -13.58
C ASP A 93 16.79 -10.85 -13.77
N HIS A 94 15.77 -10.85 -14.65
CA HIS A 94 15.03 -12.06 -15.00
C HIS A 94 15.91 -13.11 -15.71
N PHE A 95 17.06 -12.68 -16.27
CA PHE A 95 18.04 -13.56 -16.91
C PHE A 95 19.24 -13.88 -16.01
N SER A 96 19.18 -13.57 -14.71
CA SER A 96 20.27 -13.83 -13.75
C SER A 96 20.60 -15.32 -13.58
N HIS A 97 19.69 -16.22 -13.95
CA HIS A 97 19.84 -17.67 -13.82
C HIS A 97 19.73 -18.38 -15.19
N PRO A 98 20.69 -18.17 -16.12
CA PRO A 98 20.61 -18.71 -17.48
C PRO A 98 20.57 -20.25 -17.54
N GLN A 99 21.08 -20.93 -16.51
CA GLN A 99 21.02 -22.38 -16.36
C GLN A 99 19.58 -22.92 -16.27
N LEU A 100 18.65 -22.15 -15.67
CA LEU A 100 17.25 -22.55 -15.59
C LEU A 100 16.59 -22.51 -16.97
N PHE A 101 16.94 -21.49 -17.77
CA PHE A 101 16.49 -21.39 -19.15
C PHE A 101 17.06 -22.51 -20.04
N ALA A 102 18.36 -22.81 -19.90
CA ALA A 102 19.00 -23.89 -20.66
C ALA A 102 18.38 -25.27 -20.35
N ALA A 103 18.01 -25.53 -19.09
CA ALA A 103 17.40 -26.80 -18.67
C ALA A 103 16.03 -27.07 -19.31
N ILE A 104 15.38 -26.07 -19.91
CA ILE A 104 14.10 -26.24 -20.60
C ILE A 104 14.23 -27.20 -21.78
N SER A 105 15.35 -27.18 -22.52
CA SER A 105 15.54 -28.09 -23.66
C SER A 105 15.77 -29.54 -23.24
N ASP A 106 16.25 -29.76 -22.01
CA ASP A 106 16.63 -31.09 -21.52
C ASP A 106 15.41 -31.94 -21.08
N GLY A 107 14.24 -31.30 -20.96
CA GLY A 107 12.99 -31.97 -20.58
C GLY A 107 12.53 -33.00 -21.62
N ARG A 108 12.42 -34.27 -21.19
CA ARG A 108 12.03 -35.40 -22.04
C ARG A 108 10.58 -35.31 -22.52
N THR A 109 9.68 -34.83 -21.66
CA THR A 109 8.26 -34.66 -22.00
C THR A 109 7.90 -33.19 -22.19
N SER A 110 6.81 -32.91 -22.91
CA SER A 110 6.28 -31.54 -23.04
C SER A 110 5.89 -30.92 -21.70
N HIS A 111 5.37 -31.73 -20.78
CA HIS A 111 5.03 -31.31 -19.42
C HIS A 111 6.28 -30.85 -18.66
N ASP A 112 7.37 -31.63 -18.70
CA ASP A 112 8.60 -31.28 -17.97
C ASP A 112 9.23 -29.99 -18.49
N ARG A 113 9.16 -29.74 -19.80
CA ARG A 113 9.62 -28.48 -20.40
C ARG A 113 8.78 -27.28 -19.96
N MET A 114 7.45 -27.46 -19.86
CA MET A 114 6.56 -26.41 -19.33
C MET A 114 6.87 -26.12 -17.86
N MET A 115 7.08 -27.15 -17.03
CA MET A 115 7.46 -26.99 -15.63
C MET A 115 8.82 -26.28 -15.48
N ALA A 116 9.80 -26.60 -16.34
CA ALA A 116 11.09 -25.93 -16.37
C ALA A 116 10.96 -24.45 -16.79
N ALA A 117 10.10 -24.14 -17.76
CA ALA A 117 9.85 -22.77 -18.22
C ALA A 117 9.14 -21.89 -17.19
N LEU A 118 8.27 -22.46 -16.36
CA LEU A 118 7.63 -21.75 -15.24
C LEU A 118 8.55 -21.58 -14.03
N LYS A 119 9.58 -22.42 -13.92
CA LYS A 119 10.58 -22.36 -12.85
C LYS A 119 11.66 -21.33 -13.14
N TRP A 120 12.02 -21.16 -14.41
CA TRP A 120 12.85 -20.05 -14.87
C TRP A 120 12.10 -18.73 -14.70
#